data_AF-A0A6A5S6Z8-F1
#
_entry.id   AF-A0A6A5S6Z8-F1
#
_cell.length_a   1.000
_cell.length_b   1.000
_cell.length_c   1.000
_cell.angle_alpha   90.00
_cell.angle_beta   90.00
_cell.angle_gamma   90.00
#
_symmetry.space_group_name_H-M   'P 1'
#
loop_
_entity.id
_entity.type
_entity.pdbx_description
1 polymer ?
#
loop_
_entity_poly.entity_id
_entity_poly.type
_entity_poly.pdbx_seq_one_letter_code
_entity_poly.pdbx_strand_id
1 'polypeptide(L)'
;MATTELDGLITRTTVILEKPADWEEWIFLRKDSANRHHLWLMVNPDLNETALEKLEEPAAVEPEQYHTARATDTGVVMRDMTTEEFQRYQQAEKTYDRALARYTIKRKALNDFTQEIGRTISRRYIHLIQSDDTPYARLKKLKKHLCPSTAERELQLIAKYRQLQSRPRNNIDTWLEEWLHVVRMCTAANLPDVTSPRVQRDFLLAIKGLDETWATTQQATLFRSQVNAQAIPSLDDLVAEFSMYWRSTKPVASSLGTFATLGISQTPDGPSNGTETRANNDRRLECPCGRKHRF
;
A
#
# COMPACT_ATOMS: atom_id res chain seq x y z
N MET A 1 -33.66 -8.22 7.53
CA MET A 1 -33.01 -7.80 6.26
C MET A 1 -31.52 -7.79 6.50
N ALA A 2 -30.81 -8.70 5.83
CA ALA A 2 -29.41 -9.01 6.04
C ALA A 2 -28.53 -8.11 5.17
N THR A 3 -27.74 -7.22 5.80
CA THR A 3 -26.69 -6.43 5.13
C THR A 3 -25.54 -6.15 6.09
N THR A 4 -25.02 -7.18 6.78
CA THR A 4 -23.88 -7.03 7.69
C THR A 4 -22.71 -7.97 7.41
N GLU A 5 -22.71 -8.70 6.29
CA GLU A 5 -21.70 -9.75 6.02
C GLU A 5 -20.97 -9.61 4.68
N LEU A 6 -20.74 -8.38 4.20
CA LEU A 6 -19.94 -8.16 2.99
C LEU A 6 -18.70 -7.27 3.17
N ASP A 7 -18.33 -6.95 4.41
CA ASP A 7 -17.12 -6.15 4.71
C ASP A 7 -15.87 -7.00 5.02
N GLY A 8 -15.97 -8.33 4.93
CA GLY A 8 -14.93 -9.26 5.38
C GLY A 8 -13.89 -9.71 4.36
N LEU A 9 -13.99 -9.34 3.08
CA LEU A 9 -13.22 -10.00 2.01
C LEU A 9 -12.60 -9.04 0.98
N ILE A 10 -12.02 -7.94 1.46
CA ILE A 10 -10.91 -7.32 0.74
C ILE A 10 -9.74 -7.28 1.70
N THR A 11 -8.83 -8.25 1.59
CA THR A 11 -7.49 -8.17 2.15
C THR A 11 -6.76 -7.01 1.47
N ARG A 12 -7.13 -5.77 1.82
CA ARG A 12 -6.37 -4.58 1.47
C ARG A 12 -5.05 -4.71 2.21
N THR A 13 -3.97 -4.80 1.45
CA THR A 13 -2.59 -4.68 1.91
C THR A 13 -2.50 -3.53 2.90
N THR A 14 -2.40 -3.84 4.20
CA THR A 14 -2.23 -2.84 5.24
C THR A 14 -0.78 -2.38 5.19
N VAL A 15 -0.53 -1.25 4.55
CA VAL A 15 0.78 -0.59 4.60
C VAL A 15 1.02 -0.14 6.03
N ILE A 16 2.15 -0.53 6.61
CA ILE A 16 2.58 -0.10 7.94
C ILE A 16 3.53 1.07 7.74
N LEU A 17 3.26 2.20 8.41
CA LEU A 17 4.12 3.37 8.35
C LEU A 17 5.39 3.13 9.18
N GLU A 18 6.47 2.70 8.53
CA GLU A 18 7.79 2.52 9.15
C GLU A 18 8.81 3.53 8.62
N LYS A 19 8.79 3.82 7.32
CA LYS A 19 9.74 4.71 6.66
C LYS A 19 9.02 5.90 6.02
N PRO A 20 9.72 7.02 5.80
CA PRO A 20 9.13 8.16 5.10
C PRO A 20 8.62 7.82 3.69
N ALA A 21 9.24 6.85 3.02
CA ALA A 21 8.79 6.37 1.70
C ALA A 21 7.38 5.77 1.71
N ASP A 22 6.94 5.20 2.83
CA ASP A 22 5.63 4.55 2.96
C ASP A 22 4.51 5.58 3.18
N TRP A 23 4.86 6.85 3.44
CA TRP A 23 3.92 7.90 3.82
C TRP A 23 2.80 8.10 2.80
N GLU A 24 3.11 8.11 1.50
CA GLU A 24 2.12 8.40 0.46
C GLU A 24 1.09 7.29 0.28
N GLU A 25 1.55 6.04 0.21
CA GLU A 25 0.66 4.89 0.09
C GLU A 25 -0.18 4.75 1.37
N TRP A 26 0.45 4.97 2.53
CA TRP A 26 -0.22 4.93 3.82
C TRP A 26 -1.31 6.01 3.93
N ILE A 27 -0.98 7.29 3.65
CA ILE A 27 -1.94 8.39 3.77
C ILE A 27 -3.07 8.26 2.77
N PHE A 28 -2.82 7.72 1.57
CA PHE A 28 -3.85 7.40 0.59
C PHE A 28 -4.86 6.39 1.13
N LEU A 29 -4.40 5.28 1.71
CA LEU A 29 -5.28 4.29 2.33
C LEU A 29 -6.04 4.85 3.54
N ARG A 30 -5.41 5.74 4.33
CA ARG A 30 -6.09 6.41 5.45
C ARG A 30 -7.15 7.39 4.97
N LYS A 31 -6.89 8.13 3.89
CA LYS A 31 -7.86 9.02 3.26
C LYS A 31 -9.08 8.24 2.76
N ASP A 32 -8.86 7.09 2.11
CA ASP A 32 -9.96 6.23 1.66
C ASP A 32 -10.79 5.70 2.84
N SER A 33 -10.14 5.27 3.94
CA SER A 33 -10.86 4.86 5.16
C SER A 33 -11.70 6.00 5.76
N ALA A 34 -11.11 7.19 5.90
CA ALA A 34 -11.81 8.36 6.45
C ALA A 34 -12.98 8.83 5.56
N ASN A 35 -12.86 8.70 4.24
CA ASN A 35 -13.91 9.07 3.31
C ASN A 35 -15.18 8.21 3.45
N ARG A 36 -15.06 6.95 3.91
CA ARG A 36 -16.23 6.06 4.12
C ARG A 36 -17.28 6.64 5.07
N HIS A 37 -16.84 7.43 6.05
CA HIS A 37 -17.70 8.10 7.01
C HIS A 37 -17.71 9.63 6.85
N HIS A 38 -17.23 10.13 5.71
CA HIS A 38 -17.08 11.58 5.43
C HIS A 38 -16.27 12.32 6.51
N LEU A 39 -15.29 11.66 7.11
CA LEU A 39 -14.48 12.22 8.20
C LEU A 39 -13.27 13.01 7.70
N TRP A 40 -12.86 12.84 6.44
CA TRP A 40 -11.61 13.41 5.96
C TRP A 40 -11.55 14.94 6.10
N LEU A 41 -12.67 15.63 5.90
CA LEU A 41 -12.77 17.09 6.09
C LEU A 41 -12.45 17.56 7.52
N MET A 42 -12.64 16.68 8.51
CA MET A 42 -12.41 16.94 9.93
C MET A 42 -11.00 16.55 10.39
N VAL A 43 -10.28 15.75 9.61
CA VAL A 43 -9.02 15.12 10.03
C VAL A 43 -7.86 15.41 9.06
N ASN A 44 -8.11 16.09 7.95
CA ASN A 44 -7.12 16.33 6.91
C ASN A 44 -5.88 17.08 7.46
N PRO A 45 -4.69 16.46 7.49
CA PRO A 45 -3.47 17.09 8.02
C PRO A 45 -2.89 18.19 7.12
N ASP A 46 -3.42 18.37 5.90
CA ASP A 46 -3.05 19.45 4.99
C ASP A 46 -3.78 20.76 5.32
N LEU A 47 -4.92 20.69 6.00
CA LEU A 47 -5.72 21.85 6.36
C LEU A 47 -5.27 22.45 7.70
N ASN A 48 -5.41 23.77 7.80
CA ASN A 48 -5.27 24.47 9.07
C ASN A 48 -6.42 24.10 10.01
N GLU A 49 -6.15 24.10 11.31
CA GLU A 49 -7.11 23.68 12.35
C GLU A 49 -8.41 24.51 12.33
N THR A 50 -8.32 25.76 11.90
CA THR A 50 -9.46 26.68 11.74
C THR A 50 -10.37 26.35 10.55
N ALA A 51 -9.89 25.58 9.58
CA ALA A 51 -10.63 25.17 8.40
C ALA A 51 -11.25 23.76 8.52
N LEU A 52 -11.01 23.07 9.64
CA LEU A 52 -11.57 21.75 9.89
C LEU A 52 -13.05 21.87 10.27
N GLU A 53 -13.89 21.02 9.67
CA GLU A 53 -15.26 20.84 10.13
C GLU A 53 -15.23 20.28 11.55
N LYS A 54 -15.91 20.97 12.47
CA LYS A 54 -16.02 20.53 13.87
C LYS A 54 -17.21 19.60 14.01
N LEU A 55 -17.05 18.57 14.85
CA LEU A 55 -18.17 17.71 15.21
C LEU A 55 -19.02 18.46 16.24
N GLU A 56 -20.07 19.12 15.78
CA GLU A 56 -21.02 19.80 16.68
C GLU A 56 -22.07 18.82 17.17
N GLU A 57 -22.26 18.79 18.49
CA GLU A 57 -23.37 18.06 19.10
C GLU A 57 -24.66 18.82 18.80
N PRO A 58 -25.71 18.16 18.28
CA PRO A 58 -26.97 18.83 18.00
C PRO A 58 -27.56 19.39 19.30
N ALA A 59 -28.04 20.63 19.26
CA ALA A 59 -28.70 21.27 20.39
C ALA A 59 -30.00 20.54 20.73
N ALA A 60 -30.25 20.32 22.03
CA ALA A 60 -31.48 19.70 22.51
C ALA A 60 -32.69 20.56 22.11
N VAL A 61 -33.75 19.91 21.63
CA VAL A 61 -35.01 20.55 21.28
C VAL A 61 -35.83 20.67 22.55
N GLU A 62 -36.03 21.90 23.03
CA GLU A 62 -36.85 22.15 24.21
C GLU A 62 -38.31 22.42 23.81
N PRO A 63 -39.31 21.80 24.46
CA PRO A 63 -40.73 22.03 24.17
C PRO A 63 -41.15 23.50 24.26
N GLU A 64 -40.50 24.27 25.13
CA GLU A 64 -40.74 25.70 25.36
C GLU A 64 -40.50 26.56 24.12
N GLN A 65 -39.60 26.15 23.22
CA GLN A 65 -39.29 26.88 22.00
C GLN A 65 -40.43 26.84 20.96
N TYR A 66 -41.36 25.90 21.11
CA TYR A 66 -42.42 25.64 20.13
C TYR A 66 -43.81 26.00 20.64
N HIS A 67 -43.93 26.45 21.90
CA HIS A 67 -45.19 26.82 22.52
C HIS A 67 -45.31 28.33 22.67
N THR A 68 -46.44 28.90 22.25
CA THR A 68 -46.77 30.31 22.50
C THR A 68 -47.52 30.46 23.82
N ALA A 69 -46.87 31.05 24.83
CA ALA A 69 -47.47 31.26 26.14
C ALA A 69 -48.74 32.13 26.06
N ARG A 70 -49.84 31.64 26.62
CA ARG A 70 -51.16 32.28 26.68
C ARG A 70 -51.61 32.42 28.14
N ALA A 71 -52.49 33.39 28.37
CA ALA A 71 -53.01 33.68 29.72
C ALA A 71 -53.84 32.53 30.33
N THR A 72 -54.22 31.53 29.54
CA THR A 72 -55.02 30.35 29.95
C THR A 72 -54.18 29.12 30.28
N ASP A 73 -52.86 29.21 30.17
CA ASP A 73 -52.00 28.03 30.27
C ASP A 73 -51.89 27.54 31.73
N THR A 74 -51.93 26.23 31.89
CA THR A 74 -51.89 25.54 33.18
C THR A 74 -50.46 25.43 33.75
N GLY A 75 -49.48 25.98 33.06
CA GLY A 75 -48.06 25.94 33.42
C GLY A 75 -47.37 24.65 32.99
N VAL A 76 -48.06 23.77 32.24
CA VAL A 76 -47.51 22.53 31.69
C VAL A 76 -47.51 22.65 30.17
N VAL A 77 -46.36 23.09 29.64
CA VAL A 77 -46.12 23.39 28.22
C VAL A 77 -46.65 22.31 27.28
N MET A 78 -46.48 21.02 27.62
CA MET A 78 -46.90 19.92 26.76
C MET A 78 -48.41 19.65 26.75
N ARG A 79 -49.15 20.08 27.78
CA ARG A 79 -50.62 20.01 27.84
C ARG A 79 -51.28 21.24 27.23
N ASP A 80 -50.63 22.39 27.38
CA ASP A 80 -51.13 23.68 26.90
C ASP A 80 -50.81 23.91 25.40
N MET A 81 -50.01 23.02 24.81
CA MET A 81 -49.62 23.05 23.41
C MET A 81 -50.80 22.74 22.47
N THR A 82 -50.97 23.57 21.44
CA THR A 82 -51.93 23.29 20.37
C THR A 82 -51.49 22.11 19.50
N THR A 83 -52.43 21.51 18.76
CA THR A 83 -52.13 20.39 17.85
C THR A 83 -51.08 20.73 16.79
N GLU A 84 -51.06 21.97 16.30
CA GLU A 84 -50.07 22.43 15.31
C GLU A 84 -48.68 22.65 15.93
N GLU A 85 -48.61 23.26 17.12
CA GLU A 85 -47.36 23.43 17.88
C GLU A 85 -46.75 22.08 18.27
N PHE A 86 -47.59 21.12 18.68
CA PHE A 86 -47.16 19.76 18.99
C PHE A 86 -46.63 19.01 17.78
N GLN A 87 -47.23 19.20 16.60
CA GLN A 87 -46.71 18.64 15.36
C GLN A 87 -45.34 19.24 14.98
N ARG A 88 -45.13 20.55 15.19
CA ARG A 88 -43.83 21.20 14.96
C ARG A 88 -42.76 20.67 15.92
N TYR A 89 -43.09 20.54 17.20
CA TYR A 89 -42.22 19.92 18.20
C TYR A 89 -41.85 18.48 17.81
N GLN A 90 -42.82 17.63 17.44
CA GLN A 90 -42.54 16.26 17.01
C GLN A 90 -41.66 16.18 15.77
N GLN A 91 -41.81 17.11 14.81
CA GLN A 91 -40.94 17.18 13.65
C GLN A 91 -39.52 17.58 14.05
N ALA A 92 -39.38 18.58 14.94
CA ALA A 92 -38.09 19.02 15.48
C ALA A 92 -37.38 17.90 16.25
N GLU A 93 -38.08 17.20 17.14
CA GLU A 93 -37.58 16.04 17.88
C GLU A 93 -37.08 14.94 16.93
N LYS A 94 -37.86 14.59 15.89
CA LYS A 94 -37.41 13.64 14.85
C LYS A 94 -36.17 14.10 14.09
N THR A 95 -36.03 15.40 13.81
CA THR A 95 -34.82 15.92 13.17
C THR A 95 -33.62 15.90 14.11
N TYR A 96 -33.83 16.17 15.38
CA TYR A 96 -32.83 16.09 16.44
C TYR A 96 -32.33 14.66 16.62
N ASP A 97 -33.22 13.68 16.74
CA ASP A 97 -32.86 12.26 16.87
C ASP A 97 -32.02 11.79 15.67
N ARG A 98 -32.39 12.20 14.45
CA ARG A 98 -31.62 11.91 13.23
C ARG A 98 -30.24 12.58 13.26
N ALA A 99 -30.15 13.81 13.75
CA ALA A 99 -28.88 14.52 13.88
C ALA A 99 -27.99 13.87 14.96
N LEU A 100 -28.56 13.47 16.09
CA LEU A 100 -27.87 12.79 17.18
C LEU A 100 -27.39 11.39 16.76
N ALA A 101 -28.19 10.65 15.99
CA ALA A 101 -27.76 9.40 15.37
C ALA A 101 -26.57 9.61 14.43
N ARG A 102 -26.60 10.65 13.57
CA ARG A 102 -25.46 10.99 12.70
C ARG A 102 -24.23 11.39 13.51
N TYR A 103 -24.39 12.19 14.55
CA TYR A 103 -23.32 12.62 15.46
C TYR A 103 -22.67 11.43 16.16
N THR A 104 -23.46 10.51 16.73
CA THR A 104 -22.95 9.33 17.43
C THR A 104 -22.20 8.37 16.50
N ILE A 105 -22.69 8.18 15.27
CA ILE A 105 -22.00 7.40 14.23
C ILE A 105 -20.66 8.06 13.86
N LYS A 106 -20.66 9.38 13.57
CA LYS A 106 -19.44 10.12 13.26
C LYS A 106 -18.43 10.05 14.41
N ARG A 107 -18.88 10.23 15.66
CA ARG A 107 -18.03 10.15 16.86
C ARG A 107 -17.41 8.78 17.03
N LYS A 108 -18.19 7.71 16.84
CA LYS A 108 -17.67 6.34 16.88
C LYS A 108 -16.63 6.11 15.77
N ALA A 109 -16.94 6.55 14.55
CA ALA A 109 -16.04 6.41 13.42
C ALA A 109 -14.72 7.20 13.59
N LEU A 110 -14.74 8.37 14.25
CA LEU A 110 -13.53 9.10 14.62
C LEU A 110 -12.65 8.33 15.63
N ASN A 111 -13.27 7.69 16.61
CA ASN A 111 -12.55 6.86 17.58
C ASN A 111 -11.95 5.62 16.90
N ASP A 112 -12.72 4.97 16.03
CA ASP A 112 -12.26 3.82 15.25
C ASP A 112 -11.09 4.21 14.34
N PHE A 113 -11.19 5.37 13.66
CA PHE A 113 -10.10 5.92 12.85
C PHE A 113 -8.84 6.23 13.67
N THR A 114 -9.02 6.75 14.88
CA THR A 114 -7.92 7.02 15.83
C THR A 114 -7.20 5.73 16.24
N GLN A 115 -7.93 4.63 16.40
CA GLN A 115 -7.34 3.31 16.64
C GLN A 115 -6.66 2.74 15.38
N GLU A 116 -7.26 2.92 14.21
CA GLU A 116 -6.66 2.50 12.93
C GLU A 116 -5.30 3.16 12.68
N ILE A 117 -5.19 4.47 12.94
CA ILE A 117 -3.92 5.19 12.89
C ILE A 117 -2.90 4.48 13.80
N GLY A 118 -3.24 4.23 15.06
CA GLY A 118 -2.35 3.55 16.00
C GLY A 118 -1.93 2.14 15.58
N ARG A 119 -2.81 1.37 14.95
CA ARG A 119 -2.53 0.00 14.46
C ARG A 119 -1.65 -0.04 13.21
N THR A 120 -1.71 1.01 12.39
CA THR A 120 -1.05 1.06 11.07
C THR A 120 0.29 1.80 11.09
N ILE A 121 0.80 2.14 12.28
CA ILE A 121 2.10 2.80 12.46
C ILE A 121 3.07 1.85 13.14
N SER A 122 4.35 1.94 12.78
CA SER A 122 5.41 1.20 13.47
C SER A 122 5.49 1.54 14.96
N ARG A 123 5.78 0.54 15.79
CA ARG A 123 5.93 0.70 17.25
C ARG A 123 6.89 1.83 17.64
N ARG A 124 7.88 2.11 16.78
CA ARG A 124 8.87 3.16 16.97
C ARG A 124 8.26 4.56 17.08
N TYR A 125 7.16 4.85 16.39
CA TYR A 125 6.55 6.19 16.37
C TYR A 125 5.36 6.33 17.30
N ILE A 126 4.99 5.28 18.06
CA ILE A 126 3.87 5.35 19.01
C ILE A 126 4.10 6.46 20.05
N HIS A 127 5.34 6.67 20.49
CA HIS A 127 5.68 7.74 21.43
C HIS A 127 5.35 9.16 20.90
N LEU A 128 5.32 9.36 19.57
CA LEU A 128 5.00 10.65 18.96
C LEU A 128 3.50 10.98 19.06
N ILE A 129 2.65 9.96 19.08
CA ILE A 129 1.18 10.10 19.03
C ILE A 129 0.50 9.87 20.39
N GLN A 130 1.22 9.36 21.39
CA GLN A 130 0.66 8.97 22.69
C GLN A 130 0.04 10.15 23.46
N SER A 131 0.56 11.37 23.27
CA SER A 131 0.07 12.57 23.95
C SER A 131 -1.19 13.19 23.31
N ASP A 132 -1.60 12.69 22.14
CA ASP A 132 -2.61 13.37 21.32
C ASP A 132 -3.91 12.59 21.31
N ASP A 133 -4.99 13.27 21.68
CA ASP A 133 -6.32 12.66 21.74
C ASP A 133 -7.06 12.73 20.40
N THR A 134 -6.79 13.76 19.59
CA THR A 134 -7.49 13.96 18.32
C THR A 134 -6.76 13.28 17.16
N PRO A 135 -7.50 12.66 16.21
CA PRO A 135 -6.87 12.01 15.06
C PRO A 135 -6.15 13.02 14.16
N TYR A 136 -6.62 14.27 14.10
CA TYR A 136 -5.95 15.35 13.36
C TYR A 136 -4.57 15.66 13.93
N ALA A 137 -4.47 15.83 15.26
CA ALA A 137 -3.19 16.11 15.91
C ALA A 137 -2.18 14.97 15.67
N ARG A 138 -2.63 13.71 15.77
CA ARG A 138 -1.82 12.54 15.44
C ARG A 138 -1.33 12.58 14.00
N LEU A 139 -2.21 12.76 13.02
CA LEU A 139 -1.83 12.83 11.61
C LEU A 139 -0.89 14.01 11.32
N LYS A 140 -1.09 15.17 11.94
CA LYS A 140 -0.25 16.35 11.75
C LYS A 140 1.16 16.15 12.29
N LYS A 141 1.31 15.53 13.47
CA LYS A 141 2.64 15.18 14.00
C LYS A 141 3.33 14.12 13.14
N LEU A 142 2.61 13.07 12.75
CA LEU A 142 3.17 12.05 11.87
C LEU A 142 3.63 12.67 10.55
N LYS A 143 2.82 13.54 9.95
CA LYS A 143 3.18 14.28 8.75
C LYS A 143 4.45 15.10 8.95
N LYS A 144 4.56 15.82 10.06
CA LYS A 144 5.76 16.63 10.37
C LYS A 144 7.05 15.81 10.43
N HIS A 145 6.98 14.56 10.91
CA HIS A 145 8.17 13.73 11.14
C HIS A 145 8.44 12.70 10.03
N LEU A 146 7.40 12.29 9.29
CA LEU A 146 7.45 11.15 8.37
C LEU A 146 7.07 11.51 6.95
N CYS A 147 6.48 12.68 6.70
CA CYS A 147 6.33 13.16 5.32
C CYS A 147 7.71 13.56 4.82
N PRO A 148 8.27 12.87 3.81
CA PRO A 148 9.48 13.33 3.17
C PRO A 148 9.23 14.74 2.64
N SER A 149 10.18 15.64 2.82
CA SER A 149 10.15 16.89 2.07
C SER A 149 10.16 16.58 0.57
N THR A 150 9.58 17.45 -0.27
CA THR A 150 9.62 17.27 -1.73
C THR A 150 11.06 17.07 -2.23
N ALA A 151 12.01 17.84 -1.70
CA ALA A 151 13.43 17.70 -2.00
C ALA A 151 14.04 16.38 -1.50
N GLU A 152 13.64 15.91 -0.32
CA GLU A 152 14.12 14.62 0.22
C GLU A 152 13.57 13.44 -0.59
N ARG A 153 12.32 13.54 -1.04
CA ARG A 153 11.70 12.57 -1.94
C ARG A 153 12.45 12.50 -3.26
N GLU A 154 12.76 13.63 -3.87
CA GLU A 154 13.57 13.70 -5.08
C GLU A 154 14.93 13.03 -4.89
N LEU A 155 15.63 13.33 -3.80
CA LEU A 155 16.92 12.70 -3.47
C LEU A 155 16.79 11.18 -3.26
N GLN A 156 15.74 10.73 -2.58
CA GLN A 156 15.47 9.30 -2.40
C GLN A 156 15.19 8.60 -3.73
N LEU A 157 14.41 9.24 -4.61
CA LEU A 157 14.14 8.72 -5.96
C LEU A 157 15.41 8.64 -6.79
N ILE A 158 16.25 9.68 -6.77
CA ILE A 158 17.56 9.68 -7.44
C ILE A 158 18.46 8.58 -6.88
N ALA A 159 18.50 8.39 -5.56
CA ALA A 159 19.28 7.33 -4.94
C ALA A 159 18.81 5.93 -5.35
N LYS A 160 17.48 5.70 -5.37
CA LYS A 160 16.88 4.44 -5.87
C LYS A 160 17.19 4.24 -7.35
N TYR A 161 17.09 5.27 -8.17
CA TYR A 161 17.40 5.21 -9.59
C TYR A 161 18.88 4.87 -9.85
N ARG A 162 19.80 5.49 -9.12
CA ARG A 162 21.24 5.16 -9.19
C ARG A 162 21.53 3.74 -8.72
N GLN A 163 20.81 3.24 -7.71
CA GLN A 163 20.93 1.86 -7.28
C GLN A 163 20.48 0.89 -8.38
N LEU A 164 19.38 1.22 -9.08
CA LEU A 164 18.88 0.42 -10.19
C LEU A 164 19.86 0.36 -11.36
N GLN A 165 20.56 1.46 -11.68
CA GLN A 165 21.60 1.51 -12.71
C GLN A 165 22.77 0.53 -12.44
N SER A 166 22.95 0.12 -11.19
CA SER A 166 23.94 -0.90 -10.84
C SER A 166 23.44 -2.31 -11.14
N ARG A 167 24.36 -3.29 -11.24
CA ARG A 167 24.02 -4.67 -11.58
C ARG A 167 22.94 -5.24 -10.65
N PRO A 168 21.85 -5.84 -11.17
CA PRO A 168 20.78 -6.38 -10.34
C PRO A 168 21.29 -7.50 -9.43
N ARG A 169 20.91 -7.42 -8.15
CA ARG A 169 21.22 -8.43 -7.13
C ARG A 169 20.05 -9.38 -6.85
N ASN A 170 18.84 -8.97 -7.20
CA ASN A 170 17.59 -9.71 -6.95
C ASN A 170 17.11 -10.42 -8.22
N ASN A 171 15.95 -11.09 -8.15
CA ASN A 171 15.31 -11.69 -9.32
C ASN A 171 15.12 -10.65 -10.43
N ILE A 172 15.36 -11.06 -11.67
CA ILE A 172 15.40 -10.14 -12.81
C ILE A 172 14.00 -9.62 -13.12
N ASP A 173 12.97 -10.46 -13.09
CA ASP A 173 11.59 -10.00 -13.30
C ASP A 173 11.17 -8.94 -12.25
N THR A 174 11.47 -9.15 -10.96
CA THR A 174 11.18 -8.16 -9.90
C THR A 174 11.98 -6.87 -10.10
N TRP A 175 13.23 -6.97 -10.55
CA TRP A 175 14.06 -5.80 -10.83
C TRP A 175 13.54 -5.00 -12.04
N LEU A 176 13.01 -5.66 -13.08
CA LEU A 176 12.40 -5.00 -14.23
C LEU A 176 11.11 -4.26 -13.84
N GLU A 177 10.27 -4.86 -12.99
CA GLU A 177 9.08 -4.21 -12.43
C GLU A 177 9.44 -2.99 -11.58
N GLU A 178 10.43 -3.13 -10.69
CA GLU A 178 10.96 -2.02 -9.88
C GLU A 178 11.52 -0.89 -10.76
N TRP A 179 12.21 -1.23 -11.86
CA TRP A 179 12.75 -0.25 -12.79
C TRP A 179 11.64 0.60 -13.43
N LEU A 180 10.60 -0.05 -13.96
CA LEU A 180 9.45 0.65 -14.55
C LEU A 180 8.74 1.51 -13.51
N HIS A 181 8.54 0.99 -12.30
CA HIS A 181 7.90 1.72 -11.22
C HIS A 181 8.67 2.99 -10.84
N VAL A 182 9.99 2.88 -10.60
CA VAL A 182 10.82 4.04 -10.22
C VAL A 182 10.90 5.07 -11.34
N VAL A 183 11.03 4.65 -12.60
CA VAL A 183 11.02 5.58 -13.73
C VAL A 183 9.71 6.34 -13.81
N ARG A 184 8.56 5.67 -13.64
CA ARG A 184 7.24 6.32 -13.63
C ARG A 184 7.09 7.32 -12.48
N MET A 185 7.63 6.99 -11.30
CA MET A 185 7.68 7.94 -10.18
C MET A 185 8.55 9.16 -10.50
N CYS A 186 9.70 8.95 -11.12
CA CYS A 186 10.62 10.04 -11.48
C CYS A 186 10.07 10.94 -12.59
N THR A 187 9.36 10.37 -13.59
CA THR A 187 8.71 11.16 -14.64
C THR A 187 7.53 11.95 -14.07
N ALA A 188 6.73 11.36 -13.17
CA ALA A 188 5.67 12.08 -12.45
C ALA A 188 6.22 13.25 -11.59
N ALA A 189 7.43 13.10 -11.05
CA ALA A 189 8.14 14.14 -10.31
C ALA A 189 8.89 15.16 -11.20
N ASN A 190 8.86 15.01 -12.53
CA ASN A 190 9.59 15.85 -13.49
C ASN A 190 11.11 15.97 -13.22
N LEU A 191 11.74 14.88 -12.77
CA LEU A 191 13.18 14.87 -12.51
C LEU A 191 13.98 14.93 -13.83
N PRO A 192 14.94 15.88 -13.98
CA PRO A 192 15.70 16.05 -15.23
C PRO A 192 16.59 14.85 -15.55
N ASP A 193 16.98 14.07 -14.53
CA ASP A 193 17.81 12.86 -14.68
C ASP A 193 17.11 11.77 -15.49
N VAL A 194 15.76 11.72 -15.46
CA VAL A 194 14.95 10.64 -16.07
C VAL A 194 14.28 11.10 -17.37
N THR A 195 14.99 11.90 -18.16
CA THR A 195 14.51 12.38 -19.47
C THR A 195 14.81 11.38 -20.57
N SER A 196 13.81 11.03 -21.40
CA SER A 196 14.06 10.24 -22.62
C SER A 196 14.97 11.03 -23.57
N PRO A 197 16.04 10.44 -24.15
CA PRO A 197 16.41 9.02 -24.24
C PRO A 197 17.44 8.54 -23.19
N ARG A 198 17.78 9.34 -22.18
CA ARG A 198 18.80 8.99 -21.17
C ARG A 198 18.43 7.72 -20.40
N VAL A 199 17.16 7.60 -20.02
CA VAL A 199 16.65 6.44 -19.26
C VAL A 199 16.86 5.11 -19.98
N GLN A 200 16.69 5.11 -21.31
CA GLN A 200 16.88 3.92 -22.14
C GLN A 200 18.35 3.55 -22.21
N ARG A 201 19.24 4.54 -22.32
CA ARG A 201 20.69 4.32 -22.29
C ARG A 201 21.13 3.76 -20.94
N ASP A 202 20.63 4.32 -19.84
CA ASP A 202 20.96 3.88 -18.49
C ASP A 202 20.47 2.45 -18.22
N PHE A 203 19.29 2.09 -18.76
CA PHE A 203 18.78 0.72 -18.72
C PHE A 203 19.67 -0.26 -19.49
N LEU A 204 20.10 0.09 -20.71
CA LEU A 204 21.00 -0.74 -21.49
C LEU A 204 22.38 -0.88 -20.83
N LEU A 205 22.88 0.16 -20.18
CA LEU A 205 24.13 0.09 -19.40
C LEU A 205 24.01 -0.87 -18.22
N ALA A 206 22.85 -0.88 -17.52
CA ALA A 206 22.60 -1.82 -16.44
C ALA A 206 22.53 -3.28 -16.95
N ILE A 207 21.87 -3.51 -18.10
CA ILE A 207 21.77 -4.85 -18.72
C ILE A 207 23.12 -5.31 -19.29
N LYS A 208 24.01 -4.40 -19.72
CA LYS A 208 25.34 -4.77 -20.17
C LYS A 208 26.11 -5.60 -19.12
N GLY A 209 25.85 -5.37 -17.83
CA GLY A 209 26.43 -6.17 -16.74
C GLY A 209 25.83 -7.58 -16.59
N LEU A 210 24.71 -7.88 -17.23
CA LEU A 210 24.04 -9.19 -17.29
C LEU A 210 24.33 -9.91 -18.61
N ASP A 211 24.08 -9.23 -19.72
CA ASP A 211 24.24 -9.72 -21.09
C ASP A 211 24.74 -8.59 -22.00
N GLU A 212 26.02 -8.67 -22.36
CA GLU A 212 26.66 -7.68 -23.23
C GLU A 212 26.17 -7.77 -24.68
N THR A 213 25.79 -8.96 -25.16
CA THR A 213 25.44 -9.18 -26.58
C THR A 213 24.09 -8.55 -26.92
N TRP A 214 23.11 -8.72 -26.02
CA TRP A 214 21.79 -8.11 -26.19
C TRP A 214 21.87 -6.59 -26.00
N ALA A 215 22.56 -6.12 -24.95
CA ALA A 215 22.67 -4.68 -24.66
C ALA A 215 23.33 -3.90 -25.81
N THR A 216 24.41 -4.43 -26.39
CA THR A 216 25.11 -3.78 -27.51
C THR A 216 24.28 -3.73 -28.79
N THR A 217 23.50 -4.79 -29.06
CA THR A 217 22.60 -4.85 -30.21
C THR A 217 21.49 -3.79 -30.10
N GLN A 218 20.84 -3.70 -28.94
CA GLN A 218 19.78 -2.70 -28.72
C GLN A 218 20.33 -1.27 -28.69
N GLN A 219 21.54 -1.08 -28.16
CA GLN A 219 22.20 0.23 -28.19
C GLN A 219 22.49 0.69 -29.63
N ALA A 220 22.90 -0.21 -30.52
CA ALA A 220 23.08 0.09 -31.94
C ALA A 220 21.75 0.47 -32.63
N THR A 221 20.66 -0.20 -32.27
CA THR A 221 19.31 0.14 -32.75
C THR A 221 18.88 1.54 -32.29
N LEU A 222 19.11 1.90 -31.02
CA LEU A 222 18.84 3.24 -30.50
C LEU A 222 19.66 4.33 -31.20
N PHE A 223 20.94 4.08 -31.49
CA PHE A 223 21.75 5.04 -32.23
C PHE A 223 21.25 5.20 -33.68
N ARG A 224 20.87 4.10 -34.34
CA ARG A 224 20.29 4.16 -35.70
C ARG A 224 18.96 4.90 -35.73
N SER A 225 18.07 4.69 -34.76
CA SER A 225 16.79 5.39 -34.71
C SER A 225 16.96 6.89 -34.45
N GLN A 226 17.94 7.29 -33.64
CA GLN A 226 18.30 8.70 -33.42
C GLN A 226 18.83 9.37 -34.69
N VAL A 227 19.75 8.72 -35.40
CA VAL A 227 20.33 9.25 -36.65
C VAL A 227 19.27 9.35 -37.76
N ASN A 228 18.37 8.37 -37.83
CA ASN A 228 17.34 8.30 -38.86
C ASN A 228 16.06 9.09 -38.52
N ALA A 229 16.02 9.83 -37.41
CA ALA A 229 14.85 10.54 -36.89
C ALA A 229 13.58 9.67 -36.80
N GLN A 230 13.74 8.38 -36.52
CA GLN A 230 12.64 7.43 -36.32
C GLN A 230 12.17 7.46 -34.86
N ALA A 231 10.95 6.98 -34.62
CA ALA A 231 10.41 6.86 -33.26
C ALA A 231 11.35 6.01 -32.39
N ILE A 232 11.83 6.59 -31.31
CA ILE A 232 12.68 5.92 -30.35
C ILE A 232 11.79 4.92 -29.58
N PRO A 233 12.14 3.61 -29.51
CA PRO A 233 11.33 2.62 -28.82
C PRO A 233 11.15 3.02 -27.36
N SER A 234 9.95 2.85 -26.78
CA SER A 234 9.68 3.25 -25.41
C SER A 234 10.53 2.42 -24.43
N LEU A 235 10.73 2.94 -23.21
CA LEU A 235 11.32 2.13 -22.15
C LEU A 235 10.46 0.89 -21.85
N ASP A 236 9.13 1.04 -21.86
CA ASP A 236 8.21 -0.09 -21.63
C ASP A 236 8.40 -1.18 -22.70
N ASP A 237 8.59 -0.77 -23.97
CA ASP A 237 8.82 -1.70 -25.09
C ASP A 237 10.17 -2.42 -24.93
N LEU A 238 11.24 -1.70 -24.59
CA LEU A 238 12.57 -2.26 -24.35
C LEU A 238 12.59 -3.25 -23.17
N VAL A 239 11.85 -2.96 -22.09
CA VAL A 239 11.72 -3.86 -20.94
C VAL A 239 10.92 -5.11 -21.32
N ALA A 240 9.88 -4.98 -22.14
CA ALA A 240 9.09 -6.11 -22.63
C ALA A 240 9.92 -7.01 -23.55
N GLU A 241 10.67 -6.43 -24.50
CA GLU A 241 11.59 -7.17 -25.38
C GLU A 241 12.66 -7.93 -24.57
N PHE A 242 13.26 -7.28 -23.57
CA PHE A 242 14.23 -7.93 -22.70
C PHE A 242 13.60 -9.07 -21.90
N SER A 243 12.39 -8.90 -21.38
CA SER A 243 11.68 -9.94 -20.63
C SER A 243 11.41 -11.18 -21.49
N MET A 244 10.98 -10.99 -22.75
CA MET A 244 10.77 -12.07 -23.71
C MET A 244 12.08 -12.77 -24.08
N TYR A 245 13.14 -11.99 -24.32
CA TYR A 245 14.47 -12.51 -24.59
C TYR A 245 15.03 -13.32 -23.41
N TRP A 246 14.90 -12.82 -22.19
CA TRP A 246 15.42 -13.47 -20.99
C TRP A 246 14.69 -14.78 -20.69
N ARG A 247 13.36 -14.81 -20.85
CA ARG A 247 12.54 -16.02 -20.67
C ARG A 247 12.83 -17.09 -21.73
N SER A 248 13.22 -16.70 -22.94
CA SER A 248 13.53 -17.65 -24.02
C SER A 248 14.96 -18.20 -23.94
N THR A 249 15.92 -17.40 -23.47
CA THR A 249 17.34 -17.79 -23.38
C THR A 249 17.68 -18.60 -22.13
N LYS A 250 16.93 -18.42 -21.04
CA LYS A 250 17.06 -19.24 -19.84
C LYS A 250 15.75 -19.97 -19.61
N PRO A 251 15.58 -21.21 -20.10
CA PRO A 251 14.43 -22.01 -19.73
C PRO A 251 14.45 -22.11 -18.20
N VAL A 252 13.43 -21.54 -17.55
CA VAL A 252 13.11 -21.86 -16.18
C VAL A 252 13.05 -23.37 -16.16
N ALA A 253 13.92 -24.01 -15.37
CA ALA A 253 13.84 -25.45 -15.19
C ALA A 253 12.46 -25.73 -14.60
N SER A 254 11.50 -26.06 -15.46
CA SER A 254 10.22 -26.60 -15.07
C SER A 254 10.56 -27.81 -14.21
N SER A 255 10.36 -27.73 -12.90
CA SER A 255 10.51 -28.87 -11.99
C SER A 255 9.47 -29.97 -12.22
N LEU A 256 8.83 -29.98 -13.40
CA LEU A 256 7.87 -30.95 -13.87
C LEU A 256 8.55 -31.84 -14.90
N GLY A 257 9.18 -32.91 -14.42
CA GLY A 257 9.83 -33.87 -15.28
C GLY A 257 10.30 -35.16 -14.60
N THR A 258 9.74 -35.54 -13.45
CA THR A 258 9.87 -36.91 -12.96
C THR A 258 8.86 -37.77 -13.72
N PHE A 259 9.20 -38.17 -14.95
CA PHE A 259 8.46 -39.25 -15.60
C PHE A 259 8.71 -40.53 -14.81
N ALA A 260 7.70 -40.97 -14.06
CA ALA A 260 7.66 -42.30 -13.48
C ALA A 260 7.65 -43.31 -14.63
N THR A 261 8.79 -43.95 -14.88
CA THR A 261 8.84 -45.19 -15.67
C THR A 261 8.03 -46.23 -14.90
N LEU A 262 6.82 -46.50 -15.37
CA LEU A 262 6.00 -47.61 -14.89
C LEU A 262 6.80 -48.90 -15.05
N GLY A 263 7.03 -49.57 -13.91
CA GLY A 263 7.88 -50.75 -13.80
C GLY A 263 7.42 -51.89 -14.69
N ILE A 264 8.28 -52.26 -15.62
CA ILE A 264 8.30 -53.59 -16.21
C ILE A 264 9.32 -54.40 -15.42
N SER A 265 8.79 -55.35 -14.67
CA SER A 265 9.52 -56.35 -13.89
C SER A 265 10.42 -57.16 -14.80
N GLN A 266 11.72 -57.21 -14.51
CA GLN A 266 12.59 -58.36 -14.75
C GLN A 266 13.94 -58.16 -14.04
N THR A 267 14.18 -58.95 -13.01
CA THR A 267 15.50 -59.28 -12.46
C THR A 267 16.32 -60.04 -13.52
N PRO A 268 17.65 -59.92 -13.58
CA PRO A 268 18.50 -60.74 -12.70
C PRO A 268 19.78 -60.07 -12.17
N ASP A 269 20.32 -60.73 -11.14
CA ASP A 269 21.57 -60.47 -10.43
C ASP A 269 22.83 -60.38 -11.30
N GLY A 270 23.80 -59.58 -10.85
CA GLY A 270 25.20 -59.61 -11.31
C GLY A 270 25.97 -58.31 -11.00
N PRO A 271 27.06 -58.34 -10.21
CA PRO A 271 27.68 -57.13 -9.64
C PRO A 271 28.81 -56.58 -10.51
N SER A 272 28.94 -55.26 -10.58
CA SER A 272 30.16 -54.62 -11.09
C SER A 272 30.44 -53.28 -10.40
N ASN A 273 31.62 -53.24 -9.78
CA ASN A 273 32.29 -52.09 -9.18
C ASN A 273 32.49 -50.94 -10.17
N GLY A 274 32.49 -49.71 -9.66
CA GLY A 274 32.87 -48.52 -10.40
C GLY A 274 32.82 -47.22 -9.58
N THR A 275 33.77 -47.10 -8.66
CA THR A 275 34.42 -45.88 -8.12
C THR A 275 33.88 -44.47 -8.47
N GLU A 276 33.71 -43.68 -7.39
CA GLU A 276 34.12 -42.26 -7.24
C GLU A 276 33.38 -41.21 -8.09
N THR A 277 33.00 -40.01 -7.62
CA THR A 277 33.35 -39.16 -6.49
C THR A 277 32.29 -38.04 -6.45
N ARG A 278 31.85 -37.58 -5.27
CA ARG A 278 31.73 -36.14 -4.95
C ARG A 278 31.22 -35.93 -3.53
N ALA A 279 31.96 -35.06 -2.84
CA ALA A 279 31.83 -34.70 -1.44
C ALA A 279 30.42 -34.17 -1.11
N ASN A 280 29.79 -34.81 -0.13
CA ASN A 280 28.57 -34.33 0.49
C ASN A 280 28.93 -33.72 1.85
N ASN A 281 28.73 -32.41 1.96
CA ASN A 281 28.89 -31.64 3.18
C ASN A 281 27.61 -31.82 3.99
N ASP A 282 27.55 -32.83 4.84
CA ASP A 282 26.39 -33.05 5.70
C ASP A 282 26.84 -33.51 7.09
N ARG A 283 26.82 -32.56 8.03
CA ARG A 283 27.10 -32.75 9.44
C ARG A 283 26.10 -33.73 10.04
N ARG A 284 26.45 -35.01 10.09
CA ARG A 284 25.68 -36.03 10.83
C ARG A 284 26.27 -36.16 12.23
N LEU A 285 25.50 -35.73 13.23
CA LEU A 285 25.81 -35.91 14.65
C LEU A 285 26.06 -37.40 14.94
N GLU A 286 27.26 -37.71 15.43
CA GLU A 286 27.65 -39.07 15.83
C GLU A 286 26.99 -39.43 17.16
N CYS A 287 26.32 -40.58 17.21
CA CYS A 287 25.80 -41.14 18.45
C CYS A 287 26.98 -41.66 19.31
N PRO A 288 27.04 -41.38 20.63
CA PRO A 288 28.17 -41.77 21.49
C PRO A 288 28.46 -43.27 21.56
N CYS A 289 27.58 -44.13 21.05
CA CYS A 289 27.74 -45.58 21.04
C CYS A 289 28.31 -46.16 19.73
N GLY A 290 28.65 -45.32 18.74
CA GLY A 290 29.30 -45.76 17.49
C GLY A 290 28.44 -46.60 16.53
N ARG A 291 27.12 -46.70 16.76
CA ARG A 291 26.17 -47.40 15.87
C ARG A 291 25.13 -46.45 15.31
N LYS A 292 24.68 -46.71 14.07
CA LYS A 292 23.66 -45.90 13.37
C LYS A 292 22.26 -46.37 13.79
N HIS A 293 21.52 -45.51 14.49
CA HIS A 293 20.10 -45.75 14.80
C HIS A 293 19.21 -44.96 13.82
N ARG A 294 18.12 -45.58 13.37
CA ARG A 294 17.02 -44.88 12.69
C ARG A 294 16.01 -44.47 13.75
N PHE A 295 15.72 -43.17 13.83
CA PHE A 295 14.35 -42.73 14.11
C PHE A 295 13.64 -42.64 12.76
#